data_AF-N1ZCR7-F1
#
_entry.id   AF-N1ZCR7-F1
#
_cell.length_a   1.000
_cell.length_b   1.000
_cell.length_c   1.000
_cell.angle_alpha   90.00
_cell.angle_beta   90.00
_cell.angle_gamma   90.00
#
_symmetry.space_group_name_H-M   'P 1'
#
loop_
_entity.id
_entity.type
_entity.pdbx_description
1 polymer ?
#
loop_
_entity_poly.entity_id
_entity_poly.type
_entity_poly.pdbx_seq_one_letter_code
_entity_poly.pdbx_strand_id
1 'polypeptide(L)'
;MKQSLNLLKRVVSNYNEFCHFAERLEWIDIKEEHENWFRTYPLGIFIDTFEFPKGYLKNNIVSAYVRAIFSSIAFFEEWDKNFWNIPQLERKEILTKGQALYLPYAVVKELRFIKRDWKYIVKEIEYFSSRNKISALKQKKYIDKFENAKAIEIGGSYSDDFIYMAIKKNLMLIVSCGVWD
;
A
#
# COMPACT_ATOMS: atom_id res chain seq x y z
N MET A 1 6.20 -16.12 -9.89
CA MET A 1 5.79 -14.74 -10.23
C MET A 1 4.32 -14.66 -10.68
N LYS A 2 3.88 -15.38 -11.73
CA LYS A 2 2.48 -15.35 -12.20
C LYS A 2 1.47 -15.82 -11.15
N GLN A 3 1.77 -16.91 -10.44
CA GLN A 3 0.94 -17.42 -9.34
C GLN A 3 0.84 -16.43 -8.16
N SER A 4 1.95 -15.81 -7.77
CA SER A 4 2.00 -14.79 -6.71
C SER A 4 1.19 -13.55 -7.07
N LEU A 5 1.18 -13.15 -8.36
CA LEU A 5 0.38 -12.03 -8.86
C LEU A 5 -1.12 -12.34 -8.88
N ASN A 6 -1.51 -13.57 -9.27
CA ASN A 6 -2.91 -13.99 -9.19
C ASN A 6 -3.41 -14.02 -7.74
N LEU A 7 -2.57 -14.49 -6.81
CA LEU A 7 -2.90 -14.48 -5.39
C LEU A 7 -3.01 -13.06 -4.85
N LEU A 8 -2.07 -12.17 -5.20
CA LEU A 8 -2.16 -10.76 -4.85
C LEU A 8 -3.45 -10.15 -5.39
N LYS A 9 -3.81 -10.41 -6.65
CA LYS A 9 -5.05 -9.93 -7.25
C LYS A 9 -6.30 -10.35 -6.46
N ARG A 10 -6.34 -11.58 -5.93
CA ARG A 10 -7.42 -12.04 -5.05
C ARG A 10 -7.43 -11.30 -3.72
N VAL A 11 -6.27 -11.12 -3.10
CA VAL A 11 -6.13 -10.46 -1.80
C VAL A 11 -6.56 -8.99 -1.86
N VAL A 12 -6.15 -8.25 -2.88
CA VAL A 12 -6.53 -6.83 -3.04
C VAL A 12 -8.00 -6.63 -3.41
N SER A 13 -8.72 -7.69 -3.81
CA SER A 13 -10.10 -7.59 -4.28
C SER A 13 -11.11 -8.32 -3.39
N ASN A 14 -10.65 -8.96 -2.31
CA ASN A 14 -11.49 -9.78 -1.45
C ASN A 14 -11.04 -9.66 0.00
N TYR A 15 -11.92 -9.10 0.82
CA TYR A 15 -11.63 -8.82 2.22
C TYR A 15 -11.39 -10.09 3.05
N ASN A 16 -12.09 -11.19 2.74
CA ASN A 16 -11.90 -12.46 3.45
C ASN A 16 -10.53 -13.07 3.13
N GLU A 17 -10.09 -12.97 1.87
CA GLU A 17 -8.73 -13.38 1.48
C GLU A 17 -7.69 -12.51 2.18
N PHE A 18 -7.88 -11.19 2.20
CA PHE A 18 -7.01 -10.28 2.94
C PHE A 18 -6.90 -10.66 4.42
N CYS A 19 -8.03 -10.87 5.10
CA CYS A 19 -8.08 -11.27 6.50
C CYS A 19 -7.39 -12.61 6.76
N HIS A 20 -7.54 -13.58 5.84
CA HIS A 20 -6.89 -14.87 5.94
C HIS A 20 -5.36 -14.77 5.96
N PHE A 21 -4.78 -13.84 5.19
CA PHE A 21 -3.35 -13.56 5.26
C PHE A 21 -2.98 -12.75 6.50
N ALA A 22 -3.81 -11.78 6.87
CA ALA A 22 -3.59 -10.90 8.02
C ALA A 22 -3.49 -11.67 9.34
N GLU A 23 -4.45 -12.58 9.60
CA GLU A 23 -4.51 -13.33 10.86
C GLU A 23 -3.28 -14.22 11.07
N ARG A 24 -2.67 -14.70 9.97
CA ARG A 24 -1.53 -15.64 9.95
C ARG A 24 -0.19 -14.95 9.77
N LEU A 25 -0.19 -13.63 9.62
CA LEU A 25 1.02 -12.90 9.35
C LEU A 25 1.94 -12.95 10.58
N GLU A 26 3.14 -13.49 10.38
CA GLU A 26 4.19 -13.39 11.38
C GLU A 26 4.64 -11.94 11.51
N TRP A 27 4.90 -11.49 12.74
CA TRP A 27 5.49 -10.19 12.96
C TRP A 27 6.90 -10.16 12.37
N ILE A 28 7.13 -9.19 11.51
CA ILE A 28 8.45 -8.90 10.97
C ILE A 28 8.76 -7.42 11.20
N ASP A 29 10.00 -7.17 11.61
CA ASP A 29 10.50 -5.81 11.73
C ASP A 29 10.74 -5.23 10.33
N ILE A 30 10.17 -4.04 10.09
CA ILE A 30 10.30 -3.29 8.84
C ILE A 30 10.53 -1.83 9.17
N LYS A 31 11.22 -1.11 8.28
CA LYS A 31 11.23 0.35 8.34
C LYS A 31 10.12 0.87 7.46
N GLU A 32 9.33 1.79 7.98
CA GLU A 32 8.19 2.37 7.29
C GLU A 32 8.27 3.90 7.34
N GLU A 33 7.86 4.55 6.26
CA GLU A 33 7.76 6.00 6.15
C GLU A 33 6.46 6.33 5.44
N HIS A 34 5.67 7.21 6.04
CA HIS A 34 4.33 7.58 5.60
C HIS A 34 4.27 9.08 5.37
N GLU A 35 3.72 9.48 4.24
CA GLU A 35 3.66 10.87 3.80
C GLU A 35 2.25 11.23 3.35
N ASN A 36 1.60 12.07 4.14
CA ASN A 36 0.35 12.72 3.74
C ASN A 36 0.66 14.02 2.99
N TRP A 37 0.48 13.98 1.67
CA TRP A 37 0.61 15.15 0.80
C TRP A 37 -0.73 15.69 0.32
N PHE A 38 -1.85 15.12 0.77
CA PHE A 38 -3.18 15.70 0.60
C PHE A 38 -3.37 16.83 1.63
N ARG A 39 -3.42 18.08 1.16
CA ARG A 39 -3.40 19.25 2.05
C ARG A 39 -4.52 20.24 1.76
N THR A 40 -4.55 20.79 0.56
CA THR A 40 -5.32 22.02 0.28
C THR A 40 -6.20 21.90 -0.95
N TYR A 41 -5.87 20.98 -1.86
CA TYR A 41 -6.60 20.81 -3.12
C TYR A 41 -7.11 19.38 -3.23
N PRO A 42 -8.21 19.17 -3.97
CA PRO A 42 -8.85 17.87 -4.08
C PRO A 42 -7.97 16.83 -4.78
N LEU A 43 -6.91 17.22 -5.50
CA LEU A 43 -5.90 16.26 -5.95
C LEU A 43 -5.09 15.81 -4.75
N GLY A 44 -5.30 14.58 -4.27
CA GLY A 44 -4.62 14.02 -3.12
C GLY A 44 -3.58 12.97 -3.49
N ILE A 45 -2.55 12.84 -2.66
CA ILE A 45 -1.57 11.76 -2.75
C ILE A 45 -1.02 11.40 -1.37
N PHE A 46 -0.95 10.10 -1.10
CA PHE A 46 -0.24 9.48 0.00
C PHE A 46 0.93 8.66 -0.57
N ILE A 47 2.09 8.78 0.08
CA ILE A 47 3.28 8.00 -0.25
C ILE A 47 3.67 7.17 0.97
N ASP A 48 3.59 5.86 0.83
CA ASP A 48 4.05 4.93 1.86
C ASP A 48 5.25 4.14 1.33
N THR A 49 6.34 4.10 2.11
CA THR A 49 7.51 3.27 1.79
C THR A 49 7.79 2.28 2.88
N PHE A 50 8.18 1.08 2.48
CA PHE A 50 8.50 -0.02 3.38
C PHE A 50 9.83 -0.65 2.98
N GLU A 51 10.71 -0.85 3.94
CA GLU A 51 11.95 -1.61 3.81
C GLU A 51 11.83 -2.92 4.60
N PHE A 52 11.71 -4.02 3.85
CA PHE A 52 11.62 -5.37 4.40
C PHE A 52 13.01 -5.99 4.61
N PRO A 53 13.11 -7.09 5.38
CA PRO A 53 14.32 -7.89 5.44
C PRO A 53 14.78 -8.32 4.04
N LYS A 54 16.10 -8.39 3.85
CA LYS A 54 16.71 -8.68 2.55
C LYS A 54 16.18 -10.01 2.00
N GLY A 55 15.61 -9.98 0.80
CA GLY A 55 15.08 -11.16 0.12
C GLY A 55 13.63 -11.52 0.46
N TYR A 56 13.03 -10.91 1.49
CA TYR A 56 11.66 -11.22 1.93
C TYR A 56 10.63 -11.08 0.81
N LEU A 57 10.68 -9.96 0.07
CA LEU A 57 9.73 -9.66 -1.02
C LEU A 57 9.75 -10.65 -2.18
N LYS A 58 10.85 -11.41 -2.38
CA LYS A 58 10.99 -12.35 -3.50
C LYS A 58 9.94 -13.46 -3.44
N ASN A 59 9.61 -13.90 -2.24
CA ASN A 59 8.70 -15.03 -2.00
C ASN A 59 7.43 -14.63 -1.25
N ASN A 60 7.41 -13.47 -0.58
CA ASN A 60 6.34 -13.09 0.33
C ASN A 60 5.61 -11.81 -0.10
N ILE A 61 5.46 -11.55 -1.40
CA ILE A 61 4.84 -10.31 -1.90
C ILE A 61 3.42 -10.06 -1.35
N VAL A 62 2.64 -11.12 -1.16
CA VAL A 62 1.27 -11.03 -0.63
C VAL A 62 1.30 -10.65 0.85
N SER A 63 2.08 -11.36 1.66
CA SER A 63 2.26 -11.03 3.07
C SER A 63 2.85 -9.62 3.24
N ALA A 64 3.80 -9.24 2.41
CA ALA A 64 4.38 -7.90 2.41
C ALA A 64 3.34 -6.83 2.11
N TYR A 65 2.47 -7.05 1.12
CA TYR A 65 1.36 -6.14 0.82
C TYR A 65 0.40 -6.02 2.00
N VAL A 66 -0.03 -7.13 2.60
CA VAL A 66 -0.93 -7.11 3.76
C VAL A 66 -0.28 -6.38 4.94
N ARG A 67 1.00 -6.66 5.24
CA ARG A 67 1.76 -5.95 6.28
C ARG A 67 1.88 -4.45 6.00
N ALA A 68 2.07 -4.06 4.74
CA ALA A 68 2.13 -2.66 4.32
C ALA A 68 0.79 -1.96 4.55
N ILE A 69 -0.33 -2.56 4.10
CA ILE A 69 -1.67 -1.99 4.31
C ILE A 69 -2.00 -1.81 5.78
N PHE A 70 -1.71 -2.80 6.64
CA PHE A 70 -1.94 -2.62 8.08
C PHE A 70 -1.04 -1.57 8.70
N SER A 71 0.17 -1.40 8.19
CA SER A 71 1.04 -0.30 8.60
C SER A 71 0.40 1.04 8.31
N SER A 72 -0.12 1.22 7.09
CA SER A 72 -0.79 2.43 6.67
C SER A 72 -2.04 2.67 7.49
N ILE A 73 -2.89 1.64 7.70
CA ILE A 73 -4.05 1.72 8.60
C ILE A 73 -3.60 2.18 9.99
N ALA A 74 -2.57 1.56 10.57
CA ALA A 74 -2.14 1.91 11.90
C ALA A 74 -1.60 3.34 12.00
N PHE A 75 -0.94 3.83 10.94
CA PHE A 75 -0.50 5.21 10.86
C PHE A 75 -1.67 6.20 10.74
N PHE A 76 -2.61 5.96 9.82
CA PHE A 76 -3.71 6.90 9.54
C PHE A 76 -4.83 6.87 10.58
N GLU A 77 -5.05 5.72 11.22
CA GLU A 77 -6.06 5.54 12.27
C GLU A 77 -5.46 5.66 13.69
N GLU A 78 -4.19 6.04 13.80
CA GLU A 78 -3.46 6.20 15.08
C GLU A 78 -3.51 4.95 15.98
N TRP A 79 -3.42 3.77 15.38
CA TRP A 79 -3.44 2.51 16.11
C TRP A 79 -2.09 2.11 16.70
N ASP A 80 -2.16 1.35 17.79
CA ASP A 80 -1.01 0.66 18.34
C ASP A 80 -0.58 -0.51 17.43
N LYS A 81 0.73 -0.64 17.19
CA LYS A 81 1.33 -1.65 16.30
C LYS A 81 1.24 -3.09 16.87
N ASN A 82 0.63 -3.24 18.04
CA ASN A 82 0.57 -4.47 18.82
C ASN A 82 -0.42 -5.54 18.31
N PHE A 83 -1.21 -5.30 17.26
CA PHE A 83 -2.13 -6.32 16.73
C PHE A 83 -1.42 -7.62 16.27
N TRP A 84 -0.12 -7.57 15.98
CA TRP A 84 0.66 -8.75 15.59
C TRP A 84 1.23 -9.50 16.79
N ASN A 85 1.06 -8.96 18.00
CA ASN A 85 1.52 -9.54 19.26
C ASN A 85 0.40 -10.28 20.02
N ILE A 86 -0.84 -10.26 19.51
CA ILE A 86 -1.98 -10.98 20.11
C ILE A 86 -2.21 -12.34 19.43
N PRO A 87 -2.90 -13.29 20.10
CA PRO A 87 -3.25 -14.59 19.53
C PRO A 87 -4.04 -14.50 18.21
N GLN A 88 -3.83 -15.47 17.31
CA GLN A 88 -4.51 -15.53 16.00
C GLN A 88 -6.04 -15.45 16.10
N LEU A 89 -6.63 -16.10 17.10
CA LEU A 89 -8.08 -16.08 17.30
C LEU A 89 -8.60 -14.66 17.58
N GLU A 90 -7.86 -13.89 18.39
CA GLU A 90 -8.19 -12.49 18.70
C GLU A 90 -8.02 -11.59 17.48
N ARG A 91 -6.98 -11.81 16.66
CA ARG A 91 -6.81 -11.09 15.37
C ARG A 91 -8.03 -11.29 14.48
N LYS A 92 -8.50 -12.53 14.35
CA LYS A 92 -9.69 -12.86 13.55
C LYS A 92 -10.93 -12.11 14.06
N GLU A 93 -11.13 -12.07 15.37
CA GLU A 93 -12.25 -11.31 15.95
C GLU A 93 -12.17 -9.82 15.66
N ILE A 94 -10.98 -9.21 15.82
CA ILE A 94 -10.77 -7.78 15.53
C ILE A 94 -11.05 -7.48 14.06
N LEU A 95 -10.50 -8.28 13.14
CA LEU A 95 -10.73 -8.10 11.70
C LEU A 95 -12.20 -8.23 11.34
N THR A 96 -12.91 -9.17 11.96
CA THR A 96 -14.35 -9.37 11.72
C THR A 96 -15.16 -8.19 12.25
N LYS A 97 -14.93 -7.76 13.50
CA LYS A 97 -15.68 -6.67 14.15
C LYS A 97 -15.36 -5.31 13.52
N GLY A 98 -14.11 -5.09 13.11
CA GLY A 98 -13.64 -3.85 12.51
C GLY A 98 -13.73 -3.80 10.97
N GLN A 99 -14.46 -4.72 10.35
CA GLN A 99 -14.58 -4.78 8.89
C GLN A 99 -14.96 -3.43 8.25
N ALA A 100 -15.88 -2.68 8.86
CA ALA A 100 -16.29 -1.37 8.35
C ALA A 100 -15.12 -0.37 8.25
N LEU A 101 -14.14 -0.50 9.15
CA LEU A 101 -12.93 0.32 9.18
C LEU A 101 -11.87 -0.20 8.19
N TYR A 102 -11.57 -1.50 8.18
CA TYR A 102 -10.44 -2.01 7.40
C TYR A 102 -10.76 -2.25 5.93
N LEU A 103 -12.00 -2.58 5.59
CA LEU A 103 -12.38 -2.96 4.23
C LEU A 103 -12.03 -1.87 3.20
N PRO A 104 -12.29 -0.57 3.44
CA PRO A 104 -11.91 0.50 2.52
C PRO A 104 -10.40 0.58 2.24
N TYR A 105 -9.56 0.24 3.21
CA TYR A 105 -8.09 0.21 3.05
C TYR A 105 -7.59 -1.08 2.39
N ALA A 106 -8.23 -2.21 2.71
CA ALA A 106 -7.77 -3.54 2.35
C ALA A 106 -8.15 -3.97 0.92
N VAL A 107 -9.27 -3.46 0.42
CA VAL A 107 -9.87 -3.91 -0.84
C VAL A 107 -10.07 -2.75 -1.80
N VAL A 108 -9.54 -2.89 -3.02
CA VAL A 108 -9.85 -1.98 -4.12
C VAL A 108 -11.20 -2.33 -4.72
N LYS A 109 -12.03 -1.31 -4.97
CA LYS A 109 -13.34 -1.49 -5.62
C LYS A 109 -13.18 -1.57 -7.13
N GLU A 110 -12.39 -0.66 -7.71
CA GLU A 110 -12.08 -0.58 -9.13
C GLU A 110 -10.77 -1.34 -9.43
N LEU A 111 -10.83 -2.67 -9.46
CA LEU A 111 -9.65 -3.52 -9.70
C LEU A 111 -9.17 -3.44 -11.15
N ARG A 112 -7.92 -3.01 -11.36
CA ARG A 112 -7.31 -2.87 -12.70
C ARG A 112 -6.14 -3.82 -12.91
N PHE A 113 -5.23 -3.90 -11.95
CA PHE A 113 -4.08 -4.82 -11.95
C PHE A 113 -3.21 -4.74 -13.24
N ILE A 114 -2.86 -3.52 -13.65
CA ILE A 114 -2.13 -3.22 -14.89
C ILE A 114 -0.64 -3.05 -14.59
N LYS A 115 0.23 -3.66 -15.40
CA LYS A 115 1.68 -3.41 -15.29
C LYS A 115 2.00 -1.99 -15.76
N ARG A 116 2.70 -1.21 -14.93
CA ARG A 116 3.17 0.14 -15.26
C ARG A 116 4.69 0.18 -15.29
N ASP A 117 5.23 1.08 -16.10
CA ASP A 117 6.64 1.43 -16.09
C ASP A 117 6.90 2.47 -14.98
N TRP A 118 8.14 2.48 -14.49
CA TRP A 118 8.52 3.40 -13.42
C TRP A 118 8.30 4.88 -13.80
N LYS A 119 8.55 5.23 -15.07
CA LYS A 119 8.34 6.60 -15.58
C LYS A 119 6.87 7.04 -15.50
N TYR A 120 5.92 6.13 -15.66
CA TYR A 120 4.51 6.43 -15.46
C TYR A 120 4.22 6.79 -14.00
N ILE A 121 4.72 5.99 -13.05
CA ILE A 121 4.55 6.26 -11.61
C ILE A 121 5.13 7.62 -11.21
N VAL A 122 6.30 7.98 -11.75
CA VAL A 122 6.89 9.31 -11.51
C VAL A 122 5.97 10.43 -11.96
N LYS A 123 5.38 10.33 -13.15
CA LYS A 123 4.43 11.33 -13.66
C LYS A 123 3.19 11.47 -12.78
N GLU A 124 2.66 10.35 -12.27
CA GLU A 124 1.52 10.37 -11.33
C GLU A 124 1.89 11.08 -10.02
N ILE A 125 3.06 10.76 -9.46
CA ILE A 125 3.56 11.44 -8.25
C ILE A 125 3.70 12.95 -8.49
N GLU A 126 4.31 13.36 -9.59
CA GLU A 126 4.49 14.76 -9.95
C GLU A 126 3.13 15.47 -10.15
N TYR A 127 2.20 14.83 -10.86
CA TYR A 127 0.87 15.38 -11.14
C TYR A 127 0.07 15.61 -9.85
N PHE A 128 -0.12 14.57 -9.03
CA PHE A 128 -0.95 14.67 -7.83
C PHE A 128 -0.29 15.48 -6.70
N SER A 129 1.04 15.59 -6.69
CA SER A 129 1.75 16.42 -5.71
C SER A 129 1.82 17.90 -6.09
N SER A 130 1.64 18.23 -7.38
CA SER A 130 1.79 19.60 -7.91
C SER A 130 0.85 20.62 -7.24
N ARG A 131 -0.41 20.24 -7.05
CA ARG A 131 -1.43 21.14 -6.47
C ARG A 131 -1.20 21.39 -4.98
N ASN A 132 -0.67 20.41 -4.26
CA ASN A 132 -0.34 20.55 -2.83
C ASN A 132 1.04 21.19 -2.56
N LYS A 133 1.69 21.75 -3.58
CA LYS A 133 2.98 22.49 -3.48
C LYS A 133 4.08 21.67 -2.80
N ILE A 134 4.08 20.35 -3.00
CA ILE A 134 5.15 19.49 -2.48
C ILE A 134 6.41 19.77 -3.27
N SER A 135 7.52 20.09 -2.58
CA SER A 135 8.77 20.46 -3.25
C SER A 135 9.34 19.29 -4.06
N ALA A 136 9.94 19.60 -5.21
CA ALA A 136 10.62 18.61 -6.04
C ALA A 136 11.72 17.86 -5.27
N LEU A 137 12.40 18.51 -4.32
CA LEU A 137 13.39 17.88 -3.46
C LEU A 137 12.76 16.77 -2.59
N LYS A 138 11.58 17.03 -2.02
CA LYS A 138 10.87 16.05 -1.20
C LYS A 138 10.41 14.85 -2.05
N GLN A 139 9.89 15.12 -3.25
CA GLN A 139 9.51 14.06 -4.20
C GLN A 139 10.72 13.22 -4.65
N LYS A 140 11.85 13.89 -4.97
CA LYS A 140 13.07 13.27 -5.49
C LYS A 140 13.62 12.17 -4.58
N LYS A 141 13.53 12.35 -3.25
CA LYS A 141 13.90 11.32 -2.26
C LYS A 141 13.23 9.97 -2.56
N TYR A 142 11.94 9.97 -2.89
CA TYR A 142 11.17 8.77 -3.19
C TYR A 142 11.42 8.29 -4.62
N ILE A 143 11.48 9.23 -5.57
CA ILE A 143 11.69 8.92 -6.98
C ILE A 143 13.02 8.19 -7.21
N ASP A 144 14.11 8.72 -6.64
CA ASP A 144 15.45 8.14 -6.80
C ASP A 144 15.57 6.80 -6.07
N LYS A 145 14.99 6.69 -4.85
CA LYS A 145 15.00 5.46 -4.05
C LYS A 145 14.38 4.29 -4.83
N PHE A 146 13.29 4.52 -5.54
CA PHE A 146 12.55 3.51 -6.30
C PHE A 146 12.86 3.47 -7.80
N GLU A 147 13.92 4.15 -8.26
CA GLU A 147 14.31 4.15 -9.67
C GLU A 147 14.41 2.73 -10.25
N ASN A 148 13.76 2.49 -11.40
CA ASN A 148 13.67 1.20 -12.08
C ASN A 148 12.93 0.09 -11.31
N ALA A 149 12.08 0.45 -10.34
CA ALA A 149 11.21 -0.51 -9.67
C ALA A 149 10.23 -1.18 -10.65
N LYS A 150 9.82 -2.40 -10.31
CA LYS A 150 8.70 -3.07 -10.98
C LYS A 150 7.41 -2.54 -10.39
N ALA A 151 6.57 -1.93 -11.21
CA ALA A 151 5.33 -1.31 -10.76
C ALA A 151 4.08 -1.99 -11.33
N ILE A 152 3.02 -1.99 -10.53
CA ILE A 152 1.68 -2.34 -10.94
C ILE A 152 0.71 -1.26 -10.44
N GLU A 153 -0.28 -0.94 -11.25
CA GLU A 153 -1.50 -0.27 -10.81
C GLU A 153 -2.46 -1.34 -10.32
N ILE A 154 -2.81 -1.28 -9.04
CA ILE A 154 -3.73 -2.23 -8.40
C ILE A 154 -5.17 -1.87 -8.78
N GLY A 155 -5.56 -0.61 -8.63
CA GLY A 155 -6.93 -0.16 -8.80
C GLY A 155 -7.19 1.12 -8.04
N GLY A 156 -8.42 1.33 -7.56
CA GLY A 156 -8.79 2.46 -6.71
C GLY A 156 -10.09 2.21 -5.95
N SER A 157 -10.47 3.15 -5.08
CA SER A 157 -11.79 3.14 -4.44
C SER A 157 -12.87 3.66 -5.40
N TYR A 158 -12.52 4.59 -6.30
CA TYR A 158 -13.36 5.12 -7.36
C TYR A 158 -12.62 5.16 -8.72
N SER A 159 -13.32 5.58 -9.78
CA SER A 159 -12.76 5.71 -11.14
C SER A 159 -11.53 6.60 -11.20
N ASP A 160 -11.51 7.65 -10.39
CA ASP A 160 -10.45 8.67 -10.38
C ASP A 160 -9.47 8.48 -9.22
N ASP A 161 -9.53 7.32 -8.55
CA ASP A 161 -8.55 6.87 -7.59
C ASP A 161 -7.61 5.85 -8.18
N PHE A 162 -6.38 5.88 -7.67
CA PHE A 162 -5.29 5.04 -8.11
C PHE A 162 -4.47 4.60 -6.90
N ILE A 163 -4.19 3.31 -6.87
CA ILE A 163 -3.27 2.67 -5.96
C ILE A 163 -2.21 1.98 -6.80
N TYR A 164 -0.98 2.46 -6.69
CA TYR A 164 0.18 1.85 -7.32
C TYR A 164 1.03 1.14 -6.28
N MET A 165 1.56 -0.03 -6.66
CA MET A 165 2.58 -0.72 -5.89
C MET A 165 3.85 -0.88 -6.73
N ALA A 166 4.98 -0.42 -6.22
CA ALA A 166 6.28 -0.58 -6.84
C ALA A 166 7.26 -1.32 -5.93
N ILE A 167 8.03 -2.26 -6.49
CA ILE A 167 8.98 -3.09 -5.75
C ILE A 167 10.38 -2.99 -6.36
N LYS A 168 11.38 -2.74 -5.51
CA LYS A 168 12.81 -2.73 -5.86
C LYS A 168 13.62 -3.40 -4.75
N LYS A 169 14.22 -4.55 -5.05
CA LYS A 169 14.96 -5.37 -4.07
C LYS A 169 14.08 -5.71 -2.85
N ASN A 170 14.38 -5.13 -1.69
CA ASN A 170 13.64 -5.29 -0.43
C ASN A 170 12.75 -4.08 -0.10
N LEU A 171 12.63 -3.12 -1.02
CA LEU A 171 11.80 -1.94 -0.87
C LEU A 171 10.45 -2.12 -1.56
N MET A 172 9.39 -1.67 -0.90
CA MET A 172 8.05 -1.53 -1.44
C MET A 172 7.60 -0.07 -1.32
N LEU A 173 6.97 0.44 -2.36
CA LEU A 173 6.29 1.72 -2.41
C LEU A 173 4.81 1.46 -2.67
N ILE A 174 3.94 2.08 -1.87
CA ILE A 174 2.52 2.21 -2.16
C ILE A 174 2.23 3.69 -2.38
N VAL A 175 1.63 4.01 -3.52
CA VAL A 175 1.15 5.36 -3.84
C VAL A 175 -0.36 5.28 -3.92
N SER A 176 -1.07 6.00 -3.07
CA SER A 176 -2.52 6.19 -3.18
C SER A 176 -2.77 7.63 -3.60
N CYS A 177 -3.43 7.85 -4.72
CA CYS A 177 -3.71 9.18 -5.22
C CYS A 177 -5.04 9.24 -5.94
N GLY A 178 -5.65 10.41 -6.00
CA GLY A 178 -6.94 10.59 -6.63
C GLY A 178 -7.50 11.99 -6.45
N VAL A 179 -8.79 12.13 -6.75
CA VAL A 179 -9.54 13.36 -6.54
C VAL A 179 -10.49 13.13 -5.36
N TRP A 180 -10.21 13.78 -4.23
CA TRP A 180 -10.90 13.61 -2.96
C TRP A 180 -11.50 14.95 -2.49
N ASP A 181 -12.65 14.87 -1.84
CA ASP A 181 -13.37 16.03 -1.29
C ASP A 181 -12.82 16.49 0.06
#